data_AF-A0A7I8IY54-F1
#
_entry.id   AF-A0A7I8IY54-F1
#
_cell.length_a   1.000
_cell.length_b   1.000
_cell.length_c   1.000
_cell.angle_alpha   90.00
_cell.angle_beta   90.00
_cell.angle_gamma   90.00
#
_symmetry.space_group_name_H-M   'P 1'
#
loop_
_entity.id
_entity.type
_entity.pdbx_description
1 polymer ?
#
loop_
_entity_poly.entity_id
_entity_poly.type
_entity_poly.pdbx_seq_one_letter_code
_entity_poly.pdbx_strand_id
1 'polypeptide(L)'
;MDRVDPPESLFAEGLKLQQAIVLRLLEEVSCRKASKELGYFVAVTSLESVGEGQLQELTGNVIFPSPSGARHPQGAPHGIMLAAGPLEGVFLSAKAMGDGYEYLPRDEPVFLSEKLSRLESGGAVRFKVLGLKWMEEDREFQVLATMAADFLGPLISDDD
;
A
#
# COMPACT_ATOMS: atom_id res chain seq x y z
N MET A 1 28.93 24.93 -4.10
CA MET A 1 30.09 25.01 -3.19
C MET A 1 29.75 24.02 -2.09
N ASP A 2 30.13 22.77 -2.32
CA ASP A 2 29.65 21.64 -1.53
C ASP A 2 30.59 21.37 -0.38
N ARG A 3 30.00 21.06 0.77
CA ARG A 3 30.76 20.74 1.98
C ARG A 3 31.17 19.27 1.89
N VAL A 4 32.46 19.09 1.59
CA VAL A 4 33.17 17.82 1.69
C VAL A 4 33.44 17.57 3.16
N ASP A 5 32.84 16.52 3.72
CA ASP A 5 33.23 16.05 5.04
C ASP A 5 34.53 15.24 4.92
N PRO A 6 35.62 15.67 5.57
CA PRO A 6 36.92 15.04 5.42
C PRO A 6 36.89 13.61 5.97
N PRO A 7 37.74 12.71 5.46
CA PRO A 7 37.82 11.32 5.93
C PRO A 7 38.12 11.22 7.44
N GLU A 8 38.68 12.26 8.04
CA GLU A 8 38.89 12.40 9.48
C GLU A 8 37.57 12.43 10.30
N SER A 9 36.44 12.80 9.69
CA SER A 9 35.12 12.80 10.35
C SER A 9 34.49 11.39 10.45
N LEU A 10 34.99 10.43 9.66
CA LEU A 10 34.56 9.03 9.65
C LEU A 10 35.26 8.19 10.73
N PHE A 11 36.37 8.68 11.29
CA PHE A 11 37.17 7.99 12.31
C PHE A 11 36.73 8.26 13.75
N ALA A 12 35.87 9.27 13.97
CA ALA A 12 35.27 9.52 15.27
C ALA A 12 33.96 8.72 15.39
N GLU A 13 34.13 7.45 15.80
CA GLU A 13 33.09 6.49 16.22
C GLU A 13 32.38 5.76 15.07
N GLY A 14 32.68 4.46 14.90
CA GLY A 14 32.04 3.57 13.89
C GLY A 14 30.51 3.53 13.91
N LEU A 15 29.88 4.08 14.96
CA LEU A 15 28.45 4.37 15.04
C LEU A 15 27.94 5.29 13.91
N LYS A 16 28.73 6.27 13.47
CA LYS A 16 28.30 7.23 12.43
C LYS A 16 28.23 6.62 11.03
N LEU A 17 29.14 5.71 10.71
CA LEU A 17 29.14 4.99 9.43
C LEU A 17 27.97 4.00 9.39
N GLN A 18 27.75 3.22 10.45
CA GLN A 18 26.61 2.32 10.55
C GLN A 18 25.28 3.08 10.47
N GLN A 19 25.16 4.23 11.16
CA GLN A 19 24.00 5.10 11.05
C GLN A 19 23.81 5.63 9.62
N ALA A 20 24.87 6.08 8.94
CA ALA A 20 24.78 6.53 7.56
C ALA A 20 24.35 5.42 6.60
N ILE A 21 24.85 4.19 6.80
CA ILE A 21 24.45 3.01 6.02
C ILE A 21 22.99 2.66 6.27
N VAL A 22 22.57 2.61 7.54
CA VAL A 22 21.17 2.35 7.90
C VAL A 22 20.26 3.41 7.32
N LEU A 23 20.59 4.69 7.43
CA LEU A 23 19.78 5.79 6.88
C LEU A 23 19.66 5.70 5.35
N ARG A 24 20.74 5.36 4.64
CA ARG A 24 20.70 5.13 3.18
C ARG A 24 19.86 3.91 2.80
N LEU A 25 20.03 2.79 3.50
CA LEU A 25 19.22 1.59 3.28
C LEU A 25 17.74 1.87 3.55
N LEU A 26 17.44 2.60 4.62
CA LEU A 26 16.09 3.05 4.92
C LEU A 26 15.55 3.95 3.82
N GLU A 27 16.33 4.90 3.30
CA GLU A 27 15.92 5.76 2.18
C GLU A 27 15.64 4.97 0.90
N GLU A 28 16.51 4.03 0.54
CA GLU A 28 16.35 3.17 -0.65
C GLU A 28 15.13 2.24 -0.53
N VAL A 29 14.92 1.64 0.64
CA VAL A 29 13.76 0.76 0.89
C VAL A 29 12.48 1.59 0.99
N SER A 30 12.51 2.78 1.58
CA SER A 30 11.35 3.68 1.68
C SER A 30 10.85 4.13 0.31
N CYS A 31 11.74 4.23 -0.68
CA CYS A 31 11.37 4.52 -2.07
C CYS A 31 10.78 3.32 -2.81
N ARG A 32 10.86 2.10 -2.26
CA ARG A 32 10.34 0.87 -2.88
C ARG A 32 8.99 0.52 -2.29
N LYS A 33 7.94 0.64 -3.11
CA LYS A 33 6.57 0.29 -2.74
C LYS A 33 6.36 -1.22 -2.59
N ALA A 34 6.68 -1.99 -3.63
CA ALA A 34 6.53 -3.43 -3.66
C ALA A 34 7.46 -4.07 -4.70
N SER A 35 7.54 -5.40 -4.65
CA SER A 35 8.09 -6.24 -5.73
C SER A 35 7.12 -7.36 -6.06
N LYS A 36 7.23 -7.90 -7.28
CA LYS A 36 6.38 -9.00 -7.74
C LYS A 36 6.57 -10.27 -6.91
N GLU A 37 7.81 -10.54 -6.51
CA GLU A 37 8.21 -11.77 -5.82
C GLU A 37 7.94 -11.72 -4.31
N LEU A 38 8.16 -10.56 -3.68
CA LEU A 38 8.11 -10.43 -2.22
C LEU A 38 6.89 -9.66 -1.70
N GLY A 39 6.13 -8.99 -2.58
CA GLY A 39 4.99 -8.18 -2.18
C GLY A 39 5.39 -6.78 -1.69
N TYR A 40 4.55 -6.18 -0.85
CA TYR A 40 4.76 -4.83 -0.30
C TYR A 40 5.85 -4.82 0.77
N PHE A 41 6.75 -3.84 0.69
CA PHE A 41 7.71 -3.58 1.75
C PHE A 41 7.07 -2.65 2.78
N VAL A 42 6.91 -3.14 4.02
CA VAL A 42 6.20 -2.40 5.08
C VAL A 42 7.17 -1.74 6.05
N ALA A 43 8.17 -2.48 6.53
CA ALA A 43 9.17 -1.98 7.46
C ALA A 43 10.48 -2.78 7.40
N VAL A 44 11.61 -2.10 7.58
CA VAL A 44 12.89 -2.75 7.86
C VAL A 44 12.92 -3.12 9.34
N THR A 45 13.04 -4.42 9.64
CA THR A 45 12.95 -4.93 11.02
C THR A 45 14.31 -5.15 11.68
N SER A 46 15.34 -5.45 10.89
CA SER A 46 16.69 -5.70 11.38
C SER A 46 17.74 -5.53 10.28
N LEU A 47 18.98 -5.25 10.68
CA LEU A 47 20.16 -5.26 9.81
C LEU A 47 21.12 -6.35 10.30
N GLU A 48 21.20 -7.46 9.56
CA GLU A 48 21.95 -8.64 10.01
C GLU A 48 23.46 -8.54 9.77
N SER A 49 23.89 -7.96 8.65
CA SER A 49 25.30 -7.78 8.34
C SER A 49 25.53 -6.62 7.37
N VAL A 50 26.75 -6.07 7.39
CA VAL A 50 27.22 -5.02 6.48
C VAL A 50 28.47 -5.56 5.80
N GLY A 51 28.45 -5.69 4.47
CA GLY A 51 29.60 -6.12 3.67
C GLY A 51 30.68 -5.03 3.56
N GLU A 52 31.91 -5.42 3.23
CA GLU A 52 33.00 -4.47 2.95
C GLU A 52 32.71 -3.65 1.68
N GLY A 53 32.78 -2.32 1.77
CA GLY A 53 32.40 -1.40 0.68
C GLY A 53 33.47 -1.27 -0.41
N GLN A 54 33.03 -1.16 -1.67
CA GLN A 54 33.87 -0.83 -2.82
C GLN A 54 33.37 0.47 -3.49
N LEU A 55 34.30 1.34 -3.92
CA LEU A 55 34.01 2.68 -4.44
C LEU A 55 33.63 2.62 -5.94
N GLN A 56 32.51 3.22 -6.33
CA GLN A 56 32.12 3.37 -7.73
C GLN A 56 31.73 4.83 -8.02
N GLU A 57 32.28 5.38 -9.11
CA GLU A 57 32.15 6.79 -9.50
C GLU A 57 30.88 7.08 -10.32
N LEU A 58 30.22 8.19 -9.94
CA LEU A 58 29.32 9.07 -10.73
C LEU A 58 27.89 8.61 -11.04
N THR A 59 26.89 9.40 -10.57
CA THR A 59 25.71 9.97 -11.32
C THR A 59 24.46 10.32 -10.47
N GLY A 60 24.59 10.59 -9.16
CA GLY A 60 23.44 10.75 -8.24
C GLY A 60 22.67 12.08 -8.28
N ASN A 61 21.64 12.18 -9.13
CA ASN A 61 20.52 13.13 -8.94
C ASN A 61 19.20 12.35 -8.80
N VAL A 62 18.35 12.70 -7.82
CA VAL A 62 16.93 12.28 -7.78
C VAL A 62 16.06 13.44 -7.27
N ILE A 63 14.93 13.66 -7.95
CA ILE A 63 13.86 14.59 -7.61
C ILE A 63 12.74 13.77 -6.93
N PHE A 64 12.18 14.27 -5.83
CA PHE A 64 11.08 13.62 -5.11
C PHE A 64 9.72 14.22 -5.49
N PRO A 65 8.82 13.46 -6.13
CA PRO A 65 7.41 13.75 -6.08
C PRO A 65 6.78 13.06 -4.86
N SER A 66 6.06 13.85 -4.06
CA SER A 66 5.11 13.35 -3.06
C SER A 66 3.85 12.88 -3.79
N PRO A 67 3.36 11.64 -3.59
CA PRO A 67 2.00 11.30 -4.02
C PRO A 67 1.02 11.99 -3.08
N SER A 68 0.60 13.19 -3.49
CA SER A 68 -0.65 13.79 -3.04
C SER A 68 -1.80 12.82 -3.33
N GLY A 69 -2.57 12.52 -2.29
CA GLY A 69 -3.63 11.51 -2.28
C GLY A 69 -4.56 11.55 -3.49
N ALA A 70 -4.67 10.42 -4.17
CA ALA A 70 -5.73 10.17 -5.12
C ALA A 70 -6.96 9.62 -4.37
N ARG A 71 -7.81 10.55 -3.93
CA ARG A 71 -9.18 10.25 -3.48
C ARG A 71 -10.09 10.00 -4.68
N HIS A 72 -10.72 8.81 -4.67
CA HIS A 72 -11.97 8.37 -5.34
C HIS A 72 -11.93 7.97 -6.83
N PRO A 73 -12.56 6.82 -7.16
CA PRO A 73 -13.99 6.83 -7.42
C PRO A 73 -14.79 6.08 -6.35
N GLN A 74 -15.65 6.84 -5.70
CA GLN A 74 -16.80 6.37 -4.93
C GLN A 74 -17.65 5.45 -5.81
N GLY A 75 -18.27 4.44 -5.19
CA GLY A 75 -18.93 3.31 -5.83
C GLY A 75 -19.52 3.64 -7.21
N ALA A 76 -19.00 2.98 -8.24
CA ALA A 76 -19.65 2.98 -9.53
C ALA A 76 -20.76 1.90 -9.49
N PRO A 77 -21.76 1.94 -10.37
CA PRO A 77 -22.75 0.86 -10.49
C PRO A 77 -22.13 -0.54 -10.67
N HIS A 78 -20.86 -0.60 -11.07
CA HIS A 78 -20.10 -1.82 -11.32
C HIS A 78 -19.37 -2.38 -10.09
N GLY A 79 -19.23 -1.62 -9.00
CA GLY A 79 -18.54 -2.08 -7.78
C GLY A 79 -17.91 -0.97 -6.94
N ILE A 80 -17.15 -1.38 -5.93
CA ILE A 80 -16.46 -0.50 -4.98
C ILE A 80 -14.96 -0.79 -4.94
N MET A 81 -14.17 0.23 -4.62
CA MET A 81 -12.76 0.09 -4.29
C MET A 81 -12.60 -0.01 -2.77
N LEU A 82 -11.84 -1.00 -2.30
CA LEU A 82 -11.52 -1.21 -0.89
C LEU A 82 -10.07 -0.82 -0.63
N ALA A 83 -9.79 -0.36 0.59
CA ALA A 83 -8.44 -0.16 1.09
C ALA A 83 -8.14 -1.19 2.19
N ALA A 84 -6.96 -1.82 2.12
CA ALA A 84 -6.52 -2.81 3.09
C ALA A 84 -5.02 -2.65 3.39
N GLY A 85 -4.69 -1.73 4.31
CA GLY A 85 -3.30 -1.38 4.62
C GLY A 85 -2.61 -0.76 3.39
N PRO A 86 -1.41 -1.23 2.98
CA PRO A 86 -0.70 -0.69 1.82
C PRO A 86 -1.35 -1.04 0.47
N LEU A 87 -2.40 -1.87 0.50
CA LEU A 87 -3.12 -2.29 -0.70
C LEU A 87 -4.30 -1.34 -0.96
N GLU A 88 -4.13 -0.45 -1.93
CA GLU A 88 -5.13 0.55 -2.33
C GLU A 88 -5.92 0.16 -3.59
N GLY A 89 -5.50 -0.92 -4.28
CA GLY A 89 -6.07 -1.38 -5.56
C GLY A 89 -7.02 -2.58 -5.47
N VAL A 90 -7.83 -2.68 -4.41
CA VAL A 90 -8.76 -3.81 -4.22
C VAL A 90 -10.12 -3.50 -4.81
N PHE A 91 -10.46 -4.11 -5.94
CA PHE A 91 -11.76 -3.96 -6.57
C PHE A 91 -12.73 -5.08 -6.21
N LEU A 92 -13.87 -4.72 -5.63
CA LEU A 92 -15.01 -5.59 -5.39
C LEU A 92 -16.13 -5.25 -6.38
N SER A 93 -16.32 -6.10 -7.38
CA SER A 93 -17.40 -5.91 -8.35
C SER A 93 -18.77 -6.17 -7.73
N ALA A 94 -19.81 -5.49 -8.20
CA ALA A 94 -21.19 -5.71 -7.77
C ALA A 94 -21.63 -7.18 -7.89
N LYS A 95 -21.19 -7.87 -8.96
CA LYS A 95 -21.44 -9.30 -9.17
C LYS A 95 -20.79 -10.21 -8.12
N ALA A 96 -19.73 -9.74 -7.48
CA ALA A 96 -18.97 -10.48 -6.47
C ALA A 96 -19.41 -10.12 -5.03
N MET A 97 -20.39 -9.24 -4.84
CA MET A 97 -20.88 -8.86 -3.50
C MET A 97 -21.77 -9.93 -2.85
N GLY A 98 -22.38 -10.83 -3.63
CA GLY A 98 -23.37 -11.79 -3.11
C GLY A 98 -24.69 -11.11 -2.74
N ASP A 99 -25.60 -11.82 -2.08
CA ASP A 99 -26.77 -11.33 -1.32
C ASP A 99 -27.68 -10.25 -1.95
N GLY A 100 -27.68 -10.09 -3.28
CA GLY A 100 -28.59 -9.19 -3.98
C GLY A 100 -28.33 -7.71 -3.70
N TYR A 101 -27.07 -7.30 -3.54
CA TYR A 101 -26.73 -5.88 -3.35
C TYR A 101 -27.10 -5.03 -4.58
N GLU A 102 -27.87 -3.98 -4.35
CA GLU A 102 -28.24 -3.00 -5.37
C GLU A 102 -27.56 -1.65 -5.10
N TYR A 103 -27.14 -1.00 -6.18
CA TYR A 103 -26.54 0.32 -6.12
C TYR A 103 -27.61 1.41 -5.98
N LEU A 104 -27.49 2.24 -4.96
CA LEU A 104 -28.36 3.40 -4.74
C LEU A 104 -27.59 4.70 -5.05
N PRO A 105 -27.93 5.41 -6.15
CA PRO A 105 -27.34 6.71 -6.44
C PRO A 105 -27.91 7.75 -5.47
N ARG A 106 -27.10 8.14 -4.50
CA ARG A 106 -27.38 9.20 -3.51
C ARG A 106 -26.19 10.16 -3.47
N ASP A 107 -26.32 11.24 -2.71
CA ASP A 107 -25.20 12.16 -2.45
C ASP A 107 -23.98 11.42 -1.89
N GLU A 108 -24.23 10.40 -1.05
CA GLU A 108 -23.27 9.37 -0.67
C GLU A 108 -23.75 8.01 -1.22
N PRO A 109 -23.12 7.47 -2.28
CA PRO A 109 -23.58 6.24 -2.89
C PRO A 109 -23.39 5.04 -1.95
N VAL A 110 -24.39 4.17 -1.92
CA VAL A 110 -24.42 2.98 -1.05
C VAL A 110 -24.86 1.76 -1.84
N PHE A 111 -24.28 0.61 -1.53
CA PHE A 111 -24.82 -0.68 -1.94
C PHE A 111 -25.67 -1.24 -0.79
N LEU A 112 -26.93 -1.59 -1.07
CA LEU A 112 -27.89 -2.10 -0.11
C LEU A 112 -28.33 -3.51 -0.49
N SER A 113 -28.25 -4.44 0.45
CA SER A 113 -28.80 -5.79 0.29
C SER A 113 -30.28 -5.86 0.66
N GLU A 114 -30.95 -6.93 0.23
CA GLU A 114 -32.34 -7.24 0.64
C GLU A 114 -32.49 -7.36 2.17
N LYS A 115 -31.42 -7.79 2.86
CA LYS A 115 -31.36 -7.93 4.33
C LYS A 115 -31.03 -6.62 5.05
N LEU A 116 -31.07 -5.48 4.36
CA LEU A 116 -30.75 -4.15 4.86
C LEU A 116 -29.29 -3.94 5.30
N SER A 117 -28.39 -4.88 4.98
CA SER A 117 -26.94 -4.68 5.15
C SER A 117 -26.41 -3.69 4.11
N ARG A 118 -25.48 -2.82 4.55
CA ARG A 118 -25.01 -1.65 3.80
C ARG A 118 -23.51 -1.72 3.54
N LEU A 119 -23.12 -1.25 2.36
CA LEU A 119 -21.75 -1.00 1.95
C LEU A 119 -21.63 0.47 1.58
N GLU A 120 -21.10 1.25 2.51
CA GLU A 120 -20.94 2.70 2.40
C GLU A 120 -19.51 3.13 2.77
N SER A 121 -19.17 4.37 2.45
CA SER A 121 -17.84 4.92 2.72
C SER A 121 -17.54 4.92 4.21
N GLY A 122 -16.34 4.48 4.59
CA GLY A 122 -15.91 4.38 5.99
C GLY A 122 -16.28 3.07 6.68
N GLY A 123 -17.14 2.25 6.08
CA GLY A 123 -17.46 0.92 6.60
C GLY A 123 -16.30 -0.07 6.46
N ALA A 124 -16.21 -1.01 7.41
CA ALA A 124 -15.27 -2.13 7.34
C ALA A 124 -15.93 -3.34 6.68
N VAL A 125 -15.19 -4.07 5.85
CA VAL A 125 -15.71 -5.21 5.09
C VAL A 125 -14.74 -6.39 5.17
N ARG A 126 -15.26 -7.57 5.47
CA ARG A 126 -14.55 -8.83 5.32
C ARG A 126 -14.78 -9.39 3.92
N PHE A 127 -13.71 -9.52 3.15
CA PHE A 127 -13.72 -10.04 1.78
C PHE A 127 -12.69 -11.15 1.61
N LYS A 128 -12.80 -11.89 0.51
CA LYS A 128 -11.81 -12.88 0.06
C LYS A 128 -11.18 -12.41 -1.25
N VAL A 129 -9.88 -12.64 -1.39
CA VAL A 129 -9.16 -12.38 -2.66
C VAL A 129 -9.50 -13.48 -3.66
N LEU A 130 -10.01 -13.08 -4.83
CA LEU A 130 -10.23 -13.96 -5.98
C LEU A 130 -9.01 -14.04 -6.90
N GLY A 131 -8.30 -12.92 -7.07
CA GLY A 131 -7.17 -12.83 -7.97
C GLY A 131 -6.32 -11.61 -7.69
N LEU A 132 -5.06 -11.69 -8.10
CA LEU A 132 -4.08 -10.62 -7.97
C LEU A 132 -3.33 -10.47 -9.29
N LYS A 133 -2.98 -9.23 -9.63
CA LYS A 133 -2.21 -8.89 -10.82
C LYS A 133 -1.13 -7.88 -10.45
N TRP A 134 0.12 -8.21 -10.77
CA TRP A 134 1.24 -7.29 -10.68
C TRP A 134 1.19 -6.28 -11.82
N MET A 135 1.31 -5.00 -11.46
CA MET A 135 1.40 -3.88 -12.39
C MET A 135 2.84 -3.36 -12.37
N GLU A 136 3.59 -3.67 -13.45
CA GLU A 136 5.03 -3.41 -13.54
C GLU A 136 5.37 -1.91 -13.47
N GLU A 137 4.56 -1.07 -14.12
CA GLU A 137 4.76 0.38 -14.20
C GLU A 137 4.56 1.06 -12.84
N ASP A 138 3.49 0.71 -12.14
CA ASP A 138 3.13 1.31 -10.85
C ASP A 138 3.80 0.61 -9.65
N ARG A 139 4.45 -0.53 -9.89
CA ARG A 139 4.96 -1.45 -8.85
C ARG A 139 3.91 -1.72 -7.77
N GLU A 140 2.71 -2.08 -8.23
CA GLU A 140 1.49 -2.21 -7.43
C GLU A 140 0.79 -3.54 -7.73
N PHE A 141 0.02 -4.05 -6.77
CA PHE A 141 -0.92 -5.14 -7.02
C PHE A 141 -2.35 -4.63 -7.21
N GLN A 142 -2.95 -4.97 -8.34
CA GLN A 142 -4.40 -4.91 -8.51
C GLN A 142 -5.02 -6.20 -8.00
N VAL A 143 -6.05 -6.08 -7.16
CA VAL A 143 -6.67 -7.22 -6.49
C VAL A 143 -8.15 -7.25 -6.80
N LEU A 144 -8.63 -8.44 -7.19
CA LEU A 144 -10.05 -8.71 -7.33
C LEU A 144 -10.55 -9.38 -6.06
N ALA A 145 -11.58 -8.81 -5.45
CA ALA A 145 -12.19 -9.30 -4.23
C ALA A 145 -13.58 -9.89 -4.47
N THR A 146 -14.03 -10.72 -3.52
CA THR A 146 -15.40 -11.25 -3.44
C THR A 146 -15.91 -11.26 -2.01
N MET A 147 -17.22 -11.15 -1.87
CA MET A 147 -18.00 -11.41 -0.67
C MET A 147 -19.04 -12.51 -0.88
N ALA A 148 -19.09 -13.12 -2.08
CA ALA A 148 -20.01 -14.21 -2.42
C ALA A 148 -19.57 -15.56 -1.83
N ALA A 149 -19.38 -15.64 -0.51
CA ALA A 149 -19.11 -16.86 0.23
C ALA A 149 -19.55 -16.70 1.69
N ASP A 150 -19.68 -17.81 2.41
CA ASP A 150 -20.09 -17.80 3.81
C ASP A 150 -19.13 -16.98 4.69
N PHE A 151 -19.71 -16.28 5.68
CA PHE A 151 -18.99 -15.47 6.68
C PHE A 151 -18.22 -14.26 6.13
N LEU A 152 -18.41 -13.89 4.86
CA LEU A 152 -17.97 -12.63 4.28
C LEU A 152 -19.09 -11.59 4.37
N GLY A 153 -18.76 -10.30 4.34
CA GLY A 153 -19.77 -9.28 4.62
C GLY A 153 -19.20 -7.98 5.19
N PRO A 154 -20.02 -6.92 5.28
CA PRO A 154 -19.73 -5.78 6.14
C PRO A 154 -19.52 -6.25 7.58
N LEU A 155 -18.56 -5.64 8.26
CA LEU A 155 -18.37 -5.82 9.69
C LEU A 155 -19.20 -4.77 10.42
N ILE A 156 -19.93 -5.20 11.44
CA ILE A 156 -20.62 -4.29 12.35
C ILE A 156 -19.52 -3.70 13.24
N SER A 157 -19.26 -2.40 13.15
CA SER A 157 -18.56 -1.72 14.23
C SER A 157 -19.58 -1.50 15.34
N ASP A 158 -19.35 -2.16 16.47
CA ASP A 158 -20.02 -1.79 17.73
C ASP A 158 -19.36 -0.48 18.19
N ASP A 159 -19.73 0.64 17.57
CA ASP A 159 -19.50 1.95 18.16
C ASP A 159 -20.52 2.13 19.30
N ASP A 160 -20.11 1.71 20.51
CA ASP A 160 -20.72 2.07 21.80
C ASP A 160 -20.32 3.49 22.24
#